data_AF-A0AA88NMW2-F1
#
_entry.id   AF-A0AA88NMW2-F1
#
_cell.length_a   1.000
_cell.length_b   1.000
_cell.length_c   1.000
_cell.angle_alpha   90.00
_cell.angle_beta   90.00
_cell.angle_gamma   90.00
#
_symmetry.space_group_name_H-M   'P 1'
#
loop_
_entity.id
_entity.type
_entity.pdbx_description
1 polymer ?
#
loop_
_entity_poly.entity_id
_entity_poly.type
_entity_poly.pdbx_seq_one_letter_code
_entity_poly.pdbx_strand_id
1 'polypeptide(L)'
;MRWLGCYRLGPMWKVLLVFVVIAFAGQLLGVLFNKSWVQPERPRSLFSLSENGQGPPLGSCRPQTHIMFLKTHKTASSTILNMLYRFGEEQGLRFALPMGYQFGYPLPFIAQRVKGYRGPHVAEYDIMGNHMRFYKPEVDKVMPANTFYFSILRDPVALAESSYAYYKNVAPAFRRSKGLGDFADNPKKYYDPRLRNNHYARNLLWFDFGLDHNANYSLALAKRGEAAVRRNFKLILLSEYFDQSMVLLRHALCWPLDAVVSFSLNARQQISKSRSAWVGKAAAPASLQLTEEQRQKLREWNALDWHLYQAFNSTFWNKVERFGQARMDTEVTLLRSRRDVLARICLRDGGRPIEASLIRDRAIRPFQSGLVKILGYELQPGLDNATRQACLRMIRPEIQYKDLLDLRQFPRAQQHPGAAAAGNALAVKKDSSPRRTGQQARESLERDWDGTILVRNKSQVHVDIKGKLR
;
A
#
# COMPACT_ATOMS: atom_id res chain seq x y z
N MET A 1 25.13 -25.48 -84.62
CA MET A 1 24.35 -25.31 -83.37
C MET A 1 24.78 -24.03 -82.69
N ARG A 2 23.81 -23.12 -82.50
CA ARG A 2 23.67 -22.06 -81.48
C ARG A 2 24.89 -21.22 -81.08
N TRP A 3 24.86 -19.97 -81.56
CA TRP A 3 25.45 -18.77 -80.97
C TRP A 3 25.03 -18.58 -79.50
N LEU A 4 26.00 -18.29 -78.62
CA LEU A 4 25.78 -17.73 -77.28
C LEU A 4 26.19 -16.25 -77.31
N GLY A 5 25.20 -15.37 -77.28
CA GLY A 5 25.40 -13.92 -77.19
C GLY A 5 25.81 -13.50 -75.79
N CYS A 6 26.94 -12.81 -75.70
CA CYS A 6 27.38 -12.10 -74.50
C CYS A 6 26.51 -10.85 -74.29
N TYR A 7 25.62 -10.87 -73.28
CA TYR A 7 24.93 -9.66 -72.84
C TYR A 7 25.88 -8.78 -72.02
N ARG A 8 26.31 -7.66 -72.61
CA ARG A 8 26.96 -6.57 -71.89
C ARG A 8 25.93 -5.94 -70.94
N LEU A 9 26.14 -6.11 -69.64
CA LEU A 9 25.48 -5.31 -68.61
C LEU A 9 25.88 -3.85 -68.80
N GLY A 10 24.97 -3.07 -69.37
CA GLY A 10 25.14 -1.65 -69.61
C GLY A 10 25.22 -0.81 -68.33
N PRO A 11 25.53 0.50 -68.45
CA PRO A 11 25.83 1.40 -67.33
C PRO A 11 24.68 1.58 -66.33
N MET A 12 23.47 1.10 -66.63
CA MET A 12 22.32 1.15 -65.73
C MET A 12 22.52 0.43 -64.39
N TRP A 13 23.30 -0.65 -64.33
CA TRP A 13 23.55 -1.36 -63.06
C TRP A 13 24.34 -0.48 -62.08
N LYS A 14 25.27 0.35 -62.58
CA LYS A 14 26.04 1.28 -61.76
C LYS A 14 25.14 2.36 -61.16
N VAL A 15 24.15 2.83 -61.92
CA VAL A 15 23.16 3.81 -61.45
C VAL A 15 22.26 3.19 -60.37
N LEU A 16 21.81 1.95 -60.56
CA LEU A 16 20.99 1.23 -59.57
C LEU A 16 21.74 1.04 -58.24
N LEU A 17 23.04 0.72 -58.31
CA LEU A 17 23.90 0.56 -57.13
C LEU A 17 24.07 1.86 -56.36
N VAL A 18 24.20 3.00 -57.06
CA VAL A 18 24.28 4.33 -56.43
C VAL A 18 22.96 4.67 -55.72
N PHE A 19 21.81 4.40 -56.32
CA PHE A 19 20.52 4.65 -55.67
C PHE A 19 20.30 3.77 -54.43
N VAL A 20 20.74 2.50 -54.46
CA VAL A 20 20.67 1.61 -53.30
C VAL A 20 21.57 2.12 -52.17
N VAL A 21 22.80 2.58 -52.47
CA VAL A 21 23.72 3.13 -51.46
C VAL A 21 23.18 4.43 -50.86
N ILE A 22 22.58 5.32 -51.66
CA ILE A 22 21.97 6.56 -51.17
C ILE A 22 20.74 6.27 -50.29
N ALA A 23 19.90 5.30 -50.67
CA ALA A 23 18.75 4.89 -49.87
C ALA A 23 19.19 4.27 -48.52
N PHE A 24 20.25 3.46 -48.53
CA PHE A 24 20.80 2.86 -47.31
C PHE A 24 21.47 3.90 -46.41
N ALA A 25 22.20 4.87 -46.99
CA ALA A 25 22.77 6.01 -46.26
C ALA A 25 21.68 6.92 -45.67
N GLY A 26 20.57 7.14 -46.39
CA GLY A 26 19.41 7.88 -45.90
C GLY A 26 18.70 7.16 -44.74
N GLN A 27 18.58 5.83 -44.78
CA GLN A 27 18.06 5.03 -43.67
C GLN A 27 19.00 5.05 -42.45
N LEU A 28 20.31 4.97 -42.65
CA LEU A 28 21.30 5.09 -41.56
C LEU A 28 21.31 6.49 -40.94
N LEU A 29 21.21 7.56 -41.74
CA LEU A 29 21.07 8.93 -41.26
C LEU A 29 19.74 9.16 -40.54
N GLY A 30 18.63 8.61 -41.03
CA GLY A 30 17.32 8.65 -40.36
C GLY A 30 17.31 7.90 -39.01
N VAL A 31 18.08 6.81 -38.88
CA VAL A 31 18.23 6.06 -37.63
C VAL A 31 19.18 6.75 -36.65
N LEU A 32 20.19 7.48 -37.14
CA LEU A 32 21.13 8.24 -36.31
C LEU A 32 20.54 9.58 -35.82
N PHE A 33 19.73 10.26 -36.63
CA PHE A 33 19.08 11.52 -36.26
C PHE A 33 17.78 11.37 -35.45
N ASN A 34 17.16 10.18 -35.43
CA ASN A 34 16.01 9.91 -34.54
C ASN A 34 16.44 9.59 -33.09
N LYS A 35 17.75 9.61 -32.79
CA LYS A 35 18.32 9.48 -31.43
C LYS A 35 18.78 10.82 -30.85
N SER A 36 18.35 11.95 -31.42
CA SER A 36 18.48 13.26 -30.78
C SER A 36 17.46 13.40 -29.65
N TRP A 37 17.88 13.01 -28.45
CA TRP A 37 17.66 13.70 -27.17
C TRP A 37 16.41 14.61 -27.08
N VAL A 38 15.22 14.04 -27.21
CA VAL A 38 14.07 14.51 -26.43
C VAL A 38 14.08 13.67 -25.17
N GLN A 39 14.82 14.13 -24.16
CA GLN A 39 14.56 13.68 -22.80
C GLN A 39 13.07 13.94 -22.55
N PRO A 40 12.27 12.93 -22.17
CA PRO A 40 10.92 13.23 -21.71
C PRO A 40 11.10 14.20 -20.55
N GLU A 41 10.54 15.41 -20.66
CA GLU A 41 10.57 16.36 -19.55
C GLU A 41 10.18 15.60 -18.28
N ARG A 42 11.08 15.58 -17.29
CA ARG A 42 10.75 15.07 -15.96
C ARG A 42 9.48 15.80 -15.54
N PRO A 43 8.36 15.11 -15.26
CA PRO A 43 7.15 15.77 -14.84
C PRO A 43 7.50 16.70 -13.68
N ARG A 44 7.20 18.00 -13.81
CA ARG A 44 7.49 18.99 -12.77
C ARG A 44 7.10 18.40 -11.42
N SER A 45 8.08 18.36 -10.53
CA SER A 45 7.88 17.87 -9.17
C SER A 45 6.82 18.72 -8.46
N LEU A 46 6.06 18.15 -7.52
CA LEU A 46 5.31 18.94 -6.53
C LEU A 46 6.22 20.02 -5.89
N PHE A 47 7.51 19.73 -5.72
CA PHE A 47 8.56 20.66 -5.25
C PHE A 47 8.79 21.88 -6.16
N SER A 48 8.31 21.87 -7.40
CA SER A 48 8.46 22.98 -8.36
C SER A 48 7.22 23.86 -8.46
N LEU A 49 6.12 23.54 -7.74
CA LEU A 49 4.90 24.34 -7.74
C LEU A 49 4.93 25.52 -6.75
N SER A 50 6.00 25.67 -5.96
CA SER A 50 6.23 26.83 -5.08
C SER A 50 7.67 26.88 -4.57
N GLU A 51 8.31 28.05 -4.60
CA GLU A 51 9.67 28.29 -4.07
C GLU A 51 9.82 27.93 -2.57
N ASN A 52 8.73 27.77 -1.83
CA ASN A 52 8.71 27.45 -0.39
C ASN A 52 8.46 25.96 -0.04
N GLY A 53 8.49 25.04 -1.02
CA GLY A 53 8.12 23.63 -0.83
C GLY A 53 9.08 22.78 0.04
N GLN A 54 10.30 23.25 0.27
CA GLN A 54 11.30 22.53 1.07
C GLN A 54 11.06 22.65 2.59
N GLY A 55 10.40 23.74 3.03
CA GLY A 55 10.32 24.14 4.44
C GLY A 55 11.68 24.58 4.99
N PRO A 56 11.76 24.92 6.30
CA PRO A 56 13.03 25.27 6.93
C PRO A 56 14.07 24.16 6.78
N PRO A 57 15.36 24.49 6.56
CA PRO A 57 16.42 23.51 6.44
C PRO A 57 16.52 22.68 7.73
N LEU A 58 16.66 21.35 7.56
CA LEU A 58 16.68 20.38 8.66
C LEU A 58 18.08 20.18 9.28
N GLY A 59 19.03 21.06 8.97
CA GLY A 59 20.45 20.92 9.32
C GLY A 59 21.19 19.93 8.42
N SER A 60 22.37 19.48 8.87
CA SER A 60 23.21 18.52 8.14
C SER A 60 22.67 17.10 8.27
N CYS A 61 21.76 16.68 7.39
CA CYS A 61 21.33 15.30 7.31
C CYS A 61 21.01 14.85 5.88
N ARG A 62 21.08 13.55 5.63
CA ARG A 62 20.86 12.95 4.30
C ARG A 62 19.45 12.37 4.22
N PRO A 63 18.68 12.65 3.15
CA PRO A 63 17.37 12.04 2.94
C PRO A 63 17.46 10.51 2.99
N GLN A 64 16.61 9.89 3.80
CA GLN A 64 16.47 8.44 3.85
C GLN A 64 15.69 7.96 2.62
N THR A 65 16.25 6.98 1.91
CA THR A 65 15.66 6.36 0.72
C THR A 65 15.29 4.90 0.94
N HIS A 66 16.03 4.18 1.79
CA HIS A 66 15.69 2.81 2.18
C HIS A 66 14.75 2.80 3.39
N ILE A 67 13.50 2.45 3.16
CA ILE A 67 12.41 2.61 4.12
C ILE A 67 11.56 1.34 4.16
N MET A 68 11.37 0.84 5.38
CA MET A 68 10.38 -0.17 5.68
C MET A 68 9.30 0.45 6.56
N PHE A 69 8.11 0.58 6.00
CA PHE A 69 6.92 0.99 6.72
C PHE A 69 6.05 -0.22 7.00
N LEU A 70 5.97 -0.65 8.27
CA LEU A 70 4.98 -1.64 8.64
C LEU A 70 3.61 -0.95 8.71
N LYS A 71 2.85 -1.14 7.63
CA LYS A 71 1.49 -0.64 7.51
C LYS A 71 0.52 -1.47 8.35
N THR A 72 0.12 -0.92 9.50
CA THR A 72 -0.91 -1.50 10.36
C THR A 72 -2.31 -1.18 9.86
N HIS A 73 -3.28 -2.03 10.17
CA HIS A 73 -4.65 -1.87 9.72
C HIS A 73 -5.38 -0.76 10.49
N LYS A 74 -6.16 0.05 9.77
CA LYS A 74 -7.10 1.05 10.34
C LYS A 74 -6.46 2.16 11.20
N THR A 75 -5.21 2.50 10.90
CA THR A 75 -4.38 3.50 11.59
C THR A 75 -3.98 4.70 10.71
N ALA A 76 -4.85 5.09 9.75
CA ALA A 76 -4.54 6.09 8.72
C ALA A 76 -3.30 5.76 7.85
N SER A 77 -2.88 4.50 7.85
CA SER A 77 -1.65 4.03 7.22
C SER A 77 -1.67 4.07 5.68
N SER A 78 -2.84 4.09 5.03
CA SER A 78 -2.94 4.34 3.57
C SER A 78 -2.51 5.76 3.19
N THR A 79 -2.71 6.75 4.06
CA THR A 79 -2.22 8.13 3.85
C THR A 79 -0.69 8.17 3.84
N ILE A 80 -0.06 7.49 4.81
CA ILE A 80 1.41 7.36 4.86
C ILE A 80 1.94 6.58 3.66
N LEU A 81 1.27 5.50 3.25
CA LEU A 81 1.71 4.74 2.08
C LEU A 81 1.63 5.57 0.79
N ASN A 82 0.59 6.38 0.60
CA ASN A 82 0.52 7.33 -0.53
C ASN A 82 1.69 8.34 -0.50
N MET A 83 2.01 8.88 0.68
CA MET A 83 3.16 9.77 0.88
C MET A 83 4.49 9.08 0.48
N LEU A 84 4.70 7.83 0.91
CA LEU A 84 5.89 7.05 0.54
C LEU A 84 5.95 6.75 -0.97
N TYR A 85 4.82 6.39 -1.59
CA TYR A 85 4.72 6.16 -3.02
C TYR A 85 5.04 7.40 -3.84
N ARG A 86 4.54 8.57 -3.42
CA ARG A 86 4.84 9.86 -4.07
C ARG A 86 6.32 10.17 -4.01
N PHE A 87 6.91 10.13 -2.82
CA PHE A 87 8.33 10.41 -2.66
C PHE A 87 9.19 9.46 -3.47
N GLY A 88 8.94 8.15 -3.37
CA GLY A 88 9.72 7.16 -4.12
C GLY A 88 9.53 7.26 -5.63
N GLU A 89 8.33 7.54 -6.12
CA GLU A 89 8.08 7.77 -7.55
C GLU A 89 8.85 8.99 -8.06
N GLU A 90 8.83 10.10 -7.32
CA GLU A 90 9.53 11.34 -7.70
C GLU A 90 11.05 11.19 -7.65
N GLN A 91 11.56 10.38 -6.73
CA GLN A 91 13.00 10.11 -6.59
C GLN A 91 13.49 8.93 -7.46
N GLY A 92 12.59 8.26 -8.20
CA GLY A 92 12.95 7.10 -9.02
C GLY A 92 13.36 5.86 -8.22
N LEU A 93 12.85 5.72 -7.00
CA LEU A 93 13.14 4.60 -6.09
C LEU A 93 12.40 3.32 -6.49
N ARG A 94 12.99 2.18 -6.14
CA ARG A 94 12.45 0.84 -6.39
C ARG A 94 11.56 0.40 -5.22
N PHE A 95 10.37 -0.08 -5.54
CA PHE A 95 9.41 -0.55 -4.53
C PHE A 95 9.44 -2.07 -4.42
N ALA A 96 9.53 -2.59 -3.20
CA ALA A 96 9.13 -3.96 -2.92
C ALA A 96 7.60 -4.00 -3.01
N LEU A 97 7.07 -4.60 -4.08
CA LEU A 97 5.63 -4.68 -4.34
C LEU A 97 5.14 -6.14 -4.22
N PRO A 98 3.94 -6.38 -3.67
CA PRO A 98 3.35 -7.72 -3.65
C PRO A 98 2.90 -8.16 -5.05
N MET A 99 2.81 -9.47 -5.27
CA MET A 99 2.20 -10.03 -6.48
C MET A 99 0.71 -9.65 -6.63
N GLY A 100 -0.04 -9.66 -5.52
CA GLY A 100 -1.39 -9.11 -5.41
C GLY A 100 -1.37 -7.71 -4.81
N TYR A 101 -2.26 -7.40 -3.87
CA TYR A 101 -2.26 -6.11 -3.16
C TYR A 101 -1.59 -6.17 -1.77
N GLN A 102 -1.38 -7.37 -1.24
CA GLN A 102 -0.77 -7.62 0.06
C GLN A 102 0.30 -8.71 -0.04
N PHE A 103 1.24 -8.75 0.90
CA PHE A 103 2.30 -9.76 0.94
C PHE A 103 1.87 -11.07 1.59
N GLY A 104 0.80 -11.70 1.07
CA GLY A 104 0.34 -13.02 1.53
C GLY A 104 -0.29 -13.03 2.93
N TYR A 105 -0.74 -11.88 3.40
CA TYR A 105 -1.50 -11.74 4.64
C TYR A 105 -2.75 -12.64 4.61
N PRO A 106 -3.15 -13.30 5.72
CA PRO A 106 -2.71 -13.13 7.11
C PRO A 106 -1.51 -14.01 7.54
N LEU A 107 -0.87 -14.72 6.61
CA LEU A 107 0.32 -15.51 6.94
C LEU A 107 1.52 -14.59 7.20
N PRO A 108 2.49 -14.99 8.04
CA PRO A 108 3.75 -14.26 8.20
C PRO A 108 4.40 -13.97 6.85
N PHE A 109 4.97 -12.77 6.72
CA PHE A 109 5.67 -12.34 5.53
C PHE A 109 6.81 -13.31 5.18
N ILE A 110 6.93 -13.61 3.88
CA ILE A 110 8.09 -14.29 3.30
C ILE A 110 8.57 -13.54 2.06
N ALA A 111 9.88 -13.49 1.84
CA ALA A 111 10.49 -12.68 0.79
C ALA A 111 9.97 -13.02 -0.63
N GLN A 112 9.60 -14.29 -0.88
CA GLN A 112 9.04 -14.74 -2.16
C GLN A 112 7.69 -14.10 -2.52
N ARG A 113 7.03 -13.40 -1.57
CA ARG A 113 5.82 -12.61 -1.86
C ARG A 113 6.11 -11.30 -2.58
N VAL A 114 7.37 -10.87 -2.63
CA VAL A 114 7.81 -9.68 -3.35
C VAL A 114 7.97 -10.02 -4.83
N LYS A 115 7.26 -9.27 -5.68
CA LYS A 115 7.32 -9.44 -7.13
C LYS A 115 8.73 -9.14 -7.64
N GLY A 116 9.26 -10.05 -8.45
CA GLY A 116 10.62 -9.93 -8.99
C GLY A 116 11.74 -10.27 -8.00
N TYR A 117 11.43 -10.78 -6.81
CA TYR A 117 12.45 -11.26 -5.88
C TYR A 117 13.18 -12.48 -6.44
N ARG A 118 14.52 -12.43 -6.44
CA ARG A 118 15.39 -13.46 -7.02
C ARG A 118 16.36 -14.07 -6.00
N GLY A 119 16.17 -13.77 -4.72
CA GLY A 119 17.08 -14.16 -3.66
C GLY A 119 17.64 -12.94 -2.91
N PRO A 120 18.27 -13.19 -1.75
CA PRO A 120 18.80 -12.13 -0.90
C PRO A 120 19.96 -11.42 -1.61
N HIS A 121 20.02 -10.10 -1.50
CA HIS A 121 21.07 -9.26 -2.11
C HIS A 121 21.13 -9.27 -3.65
N VAL A 122 20.17 -9.90 -4.34
CA VAL A 122 20.13 -9.95 -5.82
C VAL A 122 19.41 -8.74 -6.41
N ALA A 123 18.37 -8.26 -5.73
CA ALA A 123 17.59 -7.11 -6.14
C ALA A 123 17.47 -6.15 -4.96
N GLU A 124 17.94 -4.92 -5.15
CA GLU A 124 17.79 -3.87 -4.15
C GLU A 124 16.42 -3.20 -4.30
N TYR A 125 15.72 -3.09 -3.18
CA TYR A 125 14.46 -2.37 -3.04
C TYR A 125 14.66 -1.24 -2.03
N ASP A 126 14.06 -0.09 -2.33
CA ASP A 126 14.19 1.10 -1.51
C ASP A 126 13.01 1.27 -0.58
N ILE A 127 11.78 1.04 -1.04
CA ILE A 127 10.58 1.24 -0.22
C ILE A 127 9.75 -0.03 -0.15
N MET A 128 9.44 -0.46 1.07
CA MET A 128 8.49 -1.54 1.36
C MET A 128 7.41 -1.03 2.33
N GLY A 129 6.15 -1.08 1.90
CA GLY A 129 5.05 -0.50 2.70
C GLY A 129 3.66 -1.11 2.52
N ASN A 130 3.48 -2.08 1.64
CA ASN A 130 2.18 -2.76 1.50
C ASN A 130 1.89 -3.68 2.69
N HIS A 131 0.61 -3.99 2.92
CA HIS A 131 0.18 -4.83 4.05
C HIS A 131 0.90 -6.19 4.08
N MET A 132 1.36 -6.55 5.27
CA MET A 132 2.00 -7.82 5.59
C MET A 132 1.73 -8.15 7.06
N ARG A 133 1.94 -9.42 7.43
CA ARG A 133 2.16 -9.78 8.82
C ARG A 133 3.66 -9.82 9.06
N PHE A 134 4.18 -8.93 9.89
CA PHE A 134 5.61 -8.67 9.97
C PHE A 134 6.42 -9.91 10.35
N TYR A 135 7.56 -10.09 9.69
CA TYR A 135 8.56 -11.09 10.08
C TYR A 135 9.95 -10.61 9.68
N LYS A 136 10.69 -10.08 10.67
CA LYS A 136 11.99 -9.40 10.46
C LYS A 136 13.00 -10.21 9.62
N PRO A 137 13.25 -11.50 9.87
CA PRO A 137 14.24 -12.26 9.11
C PRO A 137 13.94 -12.35 7.61
N GLU A 138 12.66 -12.30 7.21
CA GLU A 138 12.28 -12.31 5.80
C GLU A 138 12.33 -10.92 5.17
N VAL A 139 12.01 -9.88 5.94
CA VAL A 139 12.15 -8.48 5.49
C VAL A 139 13.62 -8.15 5.22
N ASP A 140 14.53 -8.65 6.05
CA ASP A 140 15.98 -8.43 5.90
C ASP A 140 16.58 -9.07 4.64
N LYS A 141 15.89 -10.05 4.04
CA LYS A 141 16.29 -10.61 2.75
C LYS A 141 15.98 -9.68 1.57
N VAL A 142 15.06 -8.74 1.77
CA VAL A 142 14.53 -7.84 0.74
C VAL A 142 15.11 -6.44 0.87
N MET A 143 15.20 -5.94 2.10
CA MET A 143 15.54 -4.55 2.39
C MET A 143 17.03 -4.41 2.76
N PRO A 144 17.72 -3.34 2.30
CA PRO A 144 19.11 -3.06 2.67
C PRO A 144 19.32 -2.90 4.19
N ALA A 145 20.53 -3.19 4.68
CA ALA A 145 20.84 -3.16 6.11
C ALA A 145 20.66 -1.77 6.77
N ASN A 146 20.82 -0.68 6.01
CA ASN A 146 20.65 0.70 6.48
C ASN A 146 19.18 1.17 6.48
N THR A 147 18.22 0.30 6.18
CA THR A 147 16.79 0.64 6.09
C THR A 147 16.26 1.30 7.37
N PHE A 148 15.46 2.35 7.20
CA PHE A 148 14.72 3.00 8.26
C PHE A 148 13.37 2.32 8.47
N TYR A 149 13.21 1.63 9.60
CA TYR A 149 11.98 0.92 9.96
C TYR A 149 11.08 1.81 10.82
N PHE A 150 9.84 2.00 10.41
CA PHE A 150 8.83 2.69 11.21
C PHE A 150 7.43 2.09 11.04
N SER A 151 6.53 2.45 11.95
CA SER A 151 5.14 2.02 11.89
C SER A 151 4.24 3.08 12.53
N ILE A 152 2.93 2.82 12.58
CA ILE A 152 1.94 3.69 13.18
C ILE A 152 0.96 2.87 14.02
N LEU A 153 0.58 3.40 15.19
CA LEU A 153 -0.44 2.83 16.05
C LEU A 153 -1.68 3.73 16.11
N ARG A 154 -2.69 3.21 16.78
CA ARG A 154 -3.93 3.89 17.11
C ARG A 154 -4.42 3.36 18.46
N ASP A 155 -5.16 4.19 19.18
CA ASP A 155 -5.89 3.77 20.38
C ASP A 155 -6.70 2.50 20.07
N PRO A 156 -6.57 1.42 20.85
CA PRO A 156 -7.22 0.14 20.55
C PRO A 156 -8.75 0.20 20.51
N VAL A 157 -9.38 1.14 21.21
CA VAL A 157 -10.84 1.32 21.16
C VAL A 157 -11.24 1.99 19.84
N ALA A 158 -10.56 3.07 19.46
CA ALA A 158 -10.77 3.72 18.17
C ALA A 158 -10.42 2.79 16.99
N LEU A 159 -9.41 1.93 17.17
CA LEU A 159 -9.05 0.88 16.24
C LEU A 159 -10.15 -0.17 16.12
N ALA A 160 -10.66 -0.70 17.24
CA ALA A 160 -11.75 -1.67 17.26
C ALA A 160 -13.00 -1.13 16.56
N GLU A 161 -13.36 0.13 16.81
CA GLU A 161 -14.47 0.80 16.12
C GLU A 161 -14.24 0.87 14.60
N SER A 162 -13.05 1.30 14.18
CA SER A 162 -12.72 1.38 12.76
C SER A 162 -12.60 0.01 12.09
N SER A 163 -12.15 -1.01 12.81
CA SER A 163 -12.03 -2.39 12.36
C SER A 163 -13.42 -3.00 12.21
N TYR A 164 -14.27 -2.89 13.23
CA TYR A 164 -15.65 -3.37 13.20
C TYR A 164 -16.43 -2.76 12.04
N ALA A 165 -16.37 -1.44 11.89
CA ALA A 165 -17.06 -0.74 10.82
C ALA A 165 -16.63 -1.24 9.43
N TYR A 166 -15.33 -1.44 9.20
CA TYR A 166 -14.80 -1.82 7.90
C TYR A 166 -14.95 -3.32 7.62
N TYR A 167 -14.69 -4.17 8.61
CA TYR A 167 -14.68 -5.63 8.46
C TYR A 167 -15.97 -6.31 8.93
N LYS A 168 -17.05 -5.56 9.18
CA LYS A 168 -18.34 -6.11 9.64
C LYS A 168 -18.80 -7.33 8.86
N ASN A 169 -18.69 -7.28 7.54
CA ASN A 169 -19.13 -8.35 6.65
C ASN A 169 -18.02 -9.35 6.32
N VAL A 170 -16.79 -9.13 6.78
CA VAL A 170 -15.60 -9.93 6.47
C VAL A 170 -15.20 -10.84 7.63
N ALA A 171 -15.18 -10.31 8.86
CA ALA A 171 -14.82 -11.05 10.06
C ALA A 171 -16.06 -11.75 10.64
N PRO A 172 -16.09 -13.10 10.74
CA PRO A 172 -17.21 -13.83 11.32
C PRO A 172 -17.64 -13.35 12.72
N ALA A 173 -16.70 -12.95 13.57
CA ALA A 173 -16.99 -12.41 14.89
C ALA A 173 -17.82 -11.12 14.81
N PHE A 174 -17.43 -10.19 13.96
CA PHE A 174 -18.19 -8.96 13.75
C PHE A 174 -19.51 -9.23 13.05
N ARG A 175 -19.55 -10.09 12.02
CA ARG A 175 -20.79 -10.36 11.26
C ARG A 175 -21.91 -10.86 12.17
N ARG A 176 -21.59 -11.69 13.16
CA ARG A 176 -22.54 -12.33 14.08
C ARG A 176 -23.08 -11.42 15.17
N SER A 177 -22.36 -10.37 15.58
CA SER A 177 -22.89 -9.43 16.57
C SER A 177 -23.90 -8.46 15.95
N LYS A 178 -24.77 -7.85 16.75
CA LYS A 178 -25.73 -6.83 16.28
C LYS A 178 -25.07 -5.46 16.15
N GLY A 179 -24.15 -5.15 17.05
CA GLY A 179 -23.41 -3.88 17.12
C GLY A 179 -22.03 -4.09 17.73
N LEU A 180 -21.22 -3.03 17.74
CA LEU A 180 -19.93 -3.01 18.41
C LEU A 180 -20.11 -3.08 19.93
N GLY A 181 -21.14 -2.43 20.49
CA GLY A 181 -21.48 -2.56 21.91
C GLY A 181 -21.82 -4.00 22.31
N ASP A 182 -22.71 -4.66 21.55
CA ASP A 182 -23.04 -6.08 21.75
C ASP A 182 -21.81 -7.00 21.61
N PHE A 183 -20.90 -6.69 20.69
CA PHE A 183 -19.61 -7.40 20.61
C PHE A 183 -18.73 -7.12 21.84
N ALA A 184 -18.63 -5.87 22.30
CA ALA A 184 -17.82 -5.47 23.44
C ALA A 184 -18.30 -6.10 24.75
N ASP A 185 -19.61 -6.25 24.93
CA ASP A 185 -20.19 -6.85 26.13
C ASP A 185 -19.93 -8.35 26.23
N ASN A 186 -19.81 -9.06 25.10
CA ASN A 186 -19.51 -10.49 25.10
C ASN A 186 -18.68 -10.93 23.88
N PRO A 187 -17.39 -10.55 23.79
CA PRO A 187 -16.58 -10.84 22.61
C PRO A 187 -16.32 -12.33 22.43
N LYS A 188 -16.22 -13.09 23.54
CA LYS A 188 -15.99 -14.55 23.53
C LYS A 188 -17.16 -15.32 22.93
N LYS A 189 -18.40 -14.84 23.04
CA LYS A 189 -19.56 -15.42 22.35
C LYS A 189 -19.40 -15.40 20.82
N TYR A 190 -18.74 -14.38 20.29
CA TYR A 190 -18.63 -14.16 18.85
C TYR A 190 -17.25 -14.51 18.28
N TYR A 191 -16.20 -14.57 19.08
CA TYR A 191 -14.84 -14.78 18.59
C TYR A 191 -14.45 -16.26 18.62
N ASP A 192 -14.04 -16.79 17.46
CA ASP A 192 -13.39 -18.12 17.35
C ASP A 192 -12.05 -17.95 16.62
N PRO A 193 -10.90 -18.27 17.24
CA PRO A 193 -9.57 -18.06 16.66
C PRO A 193 -9.30 -18.94 15.43
N ARG A 194 -10.07 -20.01 15.21
CA ARG A 194 -9.88 -20.94 14.09
C ARG A 194 -10.53 -20.44 12.80
N LEU A 195 -11.46 -19.51 12.91
CA LEU A 195 -12.18 -18.98 11.75
C LEU A 195 -11.31 -17.98 11.00
N ARG A 196 -11.26 -18.15 9.68
CA ARG A 196 -10.61 -17.21 8.76
C ARG A 196 -11.11 -15.78 9.01
N ASN A 197 -10.21 -14.81 8.92
CA ASN A 197 -10.45 -13.36 9.08
C ASN A 197 -10.82 -12.87 10.49
N ASN A 198 -10.96 -13.74 11.49
CA ASN A 198 -11.29 -13.29 12.83
C ASN A 198 -10.16 -12.51 13.51
N HIS A 199 -8.92 -12.55 13.03
CA HIS A 199 -7.82 -11.75 13.58
C HIS A 199 -8.11 -10.23 13.56
N TYR A 200 -9.00 -9.73 12.68
CA TYR A 200 -9.46 -8.34 12.69
C TYR A 200 -10.21 -7.92 13.96
N ALA A 201 -10.69 -8.89 14.73
CA ALA A 201 -11.52 -8.66 15.91
C ALA A 201 -10.78 -8.70 17.25
N ARG A 202 -9.46 -8.97 17.27
CA ARG A 202 -8.71 -9.10 18.53
C ARG A 202 -7.23 -8.76 18.34
N ASN A 203 -6.69 -7.85 19.15
CA ASN A 203 -5.27 -7.48 19.17
C ASN A 203 -4.66 -7.30 17.76
N LEU A 204 -5.31 -6.48 16.93
CA LEU A 204 -4.99 -6.36 15.51
C LEU A 204 -3.61 -5.72 15.27
N LEU A 205 -3.19 -4.75 16.11
CA LEU A 205 -1.84 -4.18 16.00
C LEU A 205 -0.80 -5.26 16.32
N TRP A 206 -0.99 -5.99 17.41
CA TRP A 206 -0.15 -7.11 17.82
C TRP A 206 -0.01 -8.16 16.70
N PHE A 207 -1.13 -8.45 16.02
CA PHE A 207 -1.16 -9.34 14.87
C PHE A 207 -0.30 -8.81 13.70
N ASP A 208 -0.47 -7.54 13.33
CA ASP A 208 0.28 -6.90 12.24
C ASP A 208 1.80 -6.91 12.52
N PHE A 209 2.21 -6.73 13.78
CA PHE A 209 3.61 -6.87 14.22
C PHE A 209 4.15 -8.31 14.20
N GLY A 210 3.36 -9.28 13.74
CA GLY A 210 3.78 -10.67 13.58
C GLY A 210 3.62 -11.52 14.84
N LEU A 211 3.07 -10.96 15.91
CA LEU A 211 2.95 -11.63 17.20
C LEU A 211 1.65 -12.45 17.28
N ASP A 212 1.54 -13.30 18.30
CA ASP A 212 0.32 -14.08 18.53
C ASP A 212 -0.76 -13.23 19.23
N HIS A 213 -1.72 -12.75 18.44
CA HIS A 213 -2.87 -11.97 18.90
C HIS A 213 -3.88 -12.73 19.79
N ASN A 214 -3.81 -14.06 19.81
CA ASN A 214 -4.71 -14.90 20.61
C ASN A 214 -4.18 -15.24 22.00
N ALA A 215 -2.89 -15.00 22.24
CA ALA A 215 -2.26 -15.26 23.50
C ALA A 215 -2.98 -14.52 24.65
N ASN A 216 -3.07 -15.19 25.78
CA ASN A 216 -3.58 -14.55 27.00
C ASN A 216 -2.57 -13.51 27.48
N TYR A 217 -3.09 -12.37 27.94
CA TYR A 217 -2.27 -11.31 28.47
C TYR A 217 -1.47 -11.81 29.69
N SER A 218 -0.18 -11.55 29.67
CA SER A 218 0.66 -11.53 30.87
C SER A 218 1.64 -10.38 30.70
N LEU A 219 2.02 -9.72 31.81
CA LEU A 219 2.96 -8.61 31.75
C LEU A 219 4.29 -9.02 31.12
N ALA A 220 4.76 -10.24 31.38
CA ALA A 220 5.98 -10.77 30.80
C ALA A 220 5.89 -10.92 29.27
N LEU A 221 4.77 -11.46 28.75
CA LEU A 221 4.53 -11.55 27.30
C LEU A 221 4.44 -10.16 26.67
N ALA A 222 3.69 -9.27 27.30
CA ALA A 222 3.45 -7.92 26.80
C ALA A 222 4.77 -7.12 26.70
N LYS A 223 5.60 -7.15 27.75
CA LYS A 223 6.94 -6.54 27.75
C LYS A 223 7.87 -7.14 26.69
N ARG A 224 7.83 -8.46 26.46
CA ARG A 224 8.63 -9.10 25.41
C ARG A 224 8.21 -8.66 24.01
N GLY A 225 6.91 -8.59 23.74
CA GLY A 225 6.40 -8.10 22.46
C GLY A 225 6.72 -6.62 22.24
N GLU A 226 6.53 -5.78 23.26
CA GLU A 226 6.93 -4.38 23.23
C GLU A 226 8.43 -4.23 22.92
N ALA A 227 9.30 -4.98 23.61
CA ALA A 227 10.74 -4.95 23.37
C ALA A 227 11.10 -5.41 21.95
N ALA A 228 10.38 -6.39 21.38
CA ALA A 228 10.56 -6.81 20.00
C ALA A 228 10.19 -5.69 19.00
N VAL A 229 9.11 -4.94 19.27
CA VAL A 229 8.74 -3.78 18.44
C VAL A 229 9.79 -2.67 18.58
N ARG A 230 10.21 -2.32 19.80
CA ARG A 230 11.24 -1.28 20.04
C ARG A 230 12.57 -1.59 19.35
N ARG A 231 12.97 -2.86 19.32
CA ARG A 231 14.22 -3.29 18.68
C ARG A 231 14.19 -3.11 17.16
N ASN A 232 13.03 -3.33 16.54
CA ASN A 232 12.91 -3.37 15.08
C ASN A 232 12.50 -2.02 14.48
N PHE A 233 11.78 -1.16 15.21
CA PHE A 233 11.21 0.07 14.68
C PHE A 233 11.82 1.31 15.35
N LYS A 234 12.49 2.15 14.56
CA LYS A 234 13.16 3.38 15.04
C LYS A 234 12.15 4.46 15.46
N LEU A 235 10.98 4.45 14.83
CA LEU A 235 9.90 5.40 15.09
C LEU A 235 8.54 4.69 15.03
N ILE A 236 7.72 4.94 16.04
CA ILE A 236 6.31 4.54 16.08
C ILE A 236 5.48 5.81 16.16
N LEU A 237 4.62 6.00 15.16
CA LEU A 237 3.73 7.14 15.01
C LEU A 237 2.39 6.88 15.69
N LEU A 238 1.61 7.93 15.96
CA LEU A 238 0.26 7.83 16.52
C LEU A 238 -0.78 8.51 15.62
N SER A 239 -1.85 7.78 15.32
CA SER A 239 -2.93 8.26 14.45
C SER A 239 -3.67 9.46 15.04
N GLU A 240 -3.83 9.51 16.36
CA GLU A 240 -4.48 10.59 17.11
C GLU A 240 -3.71 11.90 17.04
N TYR A 241 -2.39 11.80 16.88
CA TYR A 241 -1.45 12.93 16.80
C TYR A 241 -0.77 12.92 15.42
N PHE A 242 -1.59 12.79 14.36
CA PHE A 242 -1.09 12.57 13.01
C PHE A 242 -0.17 13.70 12.52
N ASP A 243 -0.50 14.97 12.81
CA ASP A 243 0.33 16.10 12.37
C ASP A 243 1.70 16.10 13.08
N GLN A 244 1.73 15.92 14.40
CA GLN A 244 2.97 15.76 15.16
C GLN A 244 3.77 14.54 14.68
N SER A 245 3.07 13.44 14.36
CA SER A 245 3.68 12.24 13.79
C SER A 245 4.36 12.51 12.45
N MET A 246 3.71 13.27 11.56
CA MET A 246 4.30 13.65 10.26
C MET A 246 5.49 14.59 10.42
N VAL A 247 5.46 15.51 11.39
CA VAL A 247 6.62 16.35 11.74
C VAL A 247 7.79 15.47 12.21
N LEU A 248 7.57 14.57 13.18
CA LEU A 248 8.63 13.67 13.64
C LEU A 248 9.16 12.79 12.51
N LEU A 249 8.30 12.31 11.61
CA LEU A 249 8.70 11.50 10.47
C LEU A 249 9.53 12.31 9.45
N ARG A 250 9.12 13.55 9.14
CA ARG A 250 9.86 14.48 8.26
C ARG A 250 11.30 14.63 8.71
N HIS A 251 11.49 14.92 10.01
CA HIS A 251 12.81 15.10 10.61
C HIS A 251 13.60 13.79 10.67
N ALA A 252 12.95 12.67 10.98
CA ALA A 252 13.61 11.36 11.04
C ALA A 252 14.08 10.85 9.66
N LEU A 253 13.34 11.18 8.60
CA LEU A 253 13.67 10.80 7.22
C LEU A 253 14.50 11.87 6.48
N CYS A 254 14.68 13.06 7.05
CA CYS A 254 15.30 14.20 6.37
C CYS A 254 14.62 14.56 5.05
N TRP A 255 13.28 14.58 5.08
CA TRP A 255 12.46 14.85 3.90
C TRP A 255 12.02 16.31 3.83
N PRO A 256 11.88 16.87 2.61
CA PRO A 256 11.31 18.20 2.43
C PRO A 256 9.85 18.23 2.90
N LEU A 257 9.36 19.40 3.30
CA LEU A 257 7.99 19.56 3.80
C LEU A 257 6.94 18.98 2.85
N ASP A 258 7.02 19.29 1.55
CA ASP A 258 6.05 18.82 0.55
C ASP A 258 6.01 17.30 0.39
N ALA A 259 7.09 16.59 0.73
CA ALA A 259 7.13 15.13 0.70
C ALA A 259 6.27 14.49 1.79
N VAL A 260 6.03 15.20 2.91
CA VAL A 260 5.22 14.70 4.04
C VAL A 260 3.81 15.29 4.09
N VAL A 261 3.49 16.26 3.22
CA VAL A 261 2.13 16.81 3.14
C VAL A 261 1.20 15.81 2.44
N SER A 262 0.11 15.46 3.11
CA SER A 262 -0.87 14.48 2.65
C SER A 262 -2.31 14.93 2.89
N PHE A 263 -3.23 14.48 2.03
CA PHE A 263 -4.67 14.56 2.28
C PHE A 263 -5.18 13.28 2.97
N SER A 264 -6.32 13.37 3.67
CA SER A 264 -6.86 12.22 4.40
C SER A 264 -7.41 11.18 3.43
N LEU A 265 -6.68 10.09 3.20
CA LEU A 265 -7.18 9.01 2.35
C LEU A 265 -7.99 8.01 3.17
N ASN A 266 -9.02 7.45 2.53
CA ASN A 266 -9.96 6.50 3.14
C ASN A 266 -10.67 7.05 4.38
N ALA A 267 -10.92 8.37 4.43
CA ALA A 267 -11.73 8.98 5.46
C ALA A 267 -13.15 8.41 5.42
N ARG A 268 -13.73 8.14 6.60
CA ARG A 268 -15.11 7.65 6.70
C ARG A 268 -16.08 8.83 6.69
N GLN A 269 -17.24 8.66 6.07
CA GLN A 269 -18.33 9.60 6.23
C GLN A 269 -18.72 9.72 7.69
N GLN A 270 -18.51 10.91 8.25
CA GLN A 270 -19.04 11.32 9.55
C GLN A 270 -20.43 11.91 9.31
N ILE A 271 -21.46 11.46 10.03
CA ILE A 271 -22.82 12.04 9.95
C ILE A 271 -22.79 13.40 10.64
N SER A 272 -22.34 14.44 9.92
CA SER A 272 -21.95 15.73 10.51
C SER A 272 -23.13 16.52 11.11
N LYS A 273 -22.83 17.28 12.17
CA LYS A 273 -23.07 18.73 12.15
C LYS A 273 -21.72 19.48 12.14
N SER A 274 -21.39 20.03 10.98
CA SER A 274 -20.52 21.18 10.64
C SER A 274 -19.02 21.21 11.03
N ARG A 275 -18.23 21.35 9.96
CA ARG A 275 -17.03 22.17 9.65
C ARG A 275 -16.04 22.51 10.77
N SER A 276 -14.77 22.18 10.48
CA SER A 276 -13.54 22.51 11.22
C SER A 276 -13.25 21.61 12.43
N ALA A 277 -12.74 20.40 12.16
CA ALA A 277 -11.71 19.73 12.97
C ALA A 277 -11.32 18.43 12.27
N TRP A 278 -10.02 18.14 12.18
CA TRP A 278 -9.51 16.80 11.85
C TRP A 278 -9.90 15.73 12.89
N VAL A 279 -10.62 16.13 13.95
CA VAL A 279 -11.38 15.27 14.87
C VAL A 279 -12.65 16.04 15.30
N GLY A 280 -13.72 15.95 14.52
CA GLY A 280 -15.07 16.36 14.95
C GLY A 280 -15.94 15.12 15.11
N LYS A 281 -16.30 14.74 16.34
CA LYS A 281 -17.21 13.61 16.62
C LYS A 281 -18.61 13.92 16.07
N ALA A 282 -18.88 13.46 14.85
CA ALA A 282 -20.24 13.17 14.44
C ALA A 282 -20.79 11.98 15.24
N ALA A 283 -22.12 11.90 15.40
CA ALA A 283 -22.74 10.72 15.97
C ALA A 283 -22.43 9.51 15.08
N ALA A 284 -21.67 8.56 15.63
CA ALA A 284 -21.46 7.28 14.98
C ALA A 284 -22.83 6.60 14.76
N PRO A 285 -23.02 5.81 13.68
CA PRO A 285 -24.18 4.93 13.55
C PRO A 285 -24.49 4.23 14.87
N ALA A 286 -25.76 4.04 15.21
CA ALA A 286 -26.15 3.43 16.50
C ALA A 286 -25.41 2.11 16.77
N SER A 287 -25.11 1.33 15.70
CA SER A 287 -24.34 0.08 15.77
C SER A 287 -22.86 0.23 16.17
N LEU A 288 -22.32 1.45 16.22
CA LEU A 288 -20.94 1.78 16.61
C LEU A 288 -20.86 2.60 17.90
N GLN A 289 -21.99 3.02 18.49
CA GLN A 289 -21.98 3.75 19.75
C GLN A 289 -21.52 2.84 20.90
N LEU A 290 -20.75 3.41 21.83
CA LEU A 290 -20.15 2.70 22.95
C LEU A 290 -20.29 3.49 24.25
N THR A 291 -20.72 2.83 25.32
CA THR A 291 -20.62 3.33 26.69
C THR A 291 -19.17 3.29 27.18
N GLU A 292 -18.83 4.01 28.25
CA GLU A 292 -17.47 3.93 28.82
C GLU A 292 -17.14 2.52 29.34
N GLU A 293 -18.13 1.82 29.89
CA GLU A 293 -17.96 0.42 30.29
C GLU A 293 -17.59 -0.48 29.10
N GLN A 294 -18.28 -0.33 27.96
CA GLN A 294 -17.95 -1.08 26.74
C GLN A 294 -16.58 -0.71 26.18
N ARG A 295 -16.17 0.56 26.30
CA ARG A 295 -14.81 1.00 25.93
C ARG A 295 -13.76 0.30 26.79
N GLN A 296 -14.00 0.18 28.09
CA GLN A 296 -13.11 -0.53 29.01
C GLN A 296 -13.04 -2.02 28.68
N LYS A 297 -14.18 -2.69 28.44
CA LYS A 297 -14.22 -4.09 27.98
C LYS A 297 -13.43 -4.30 26.68
N LEU A 298 -13.47 -3.34 25.75
CA LEU A 298 -12.67 -3.40 24.52
C LEU A 298 -11.16 -3.25 24.78
N ARG A 299 -10.74 -2.45 25.77
CA ARG A 299 -9.32 -2.39 26.18
C ARG A 299 -8.87 -3.72 26.77
N GLU A 300 -9.69 -4.35 27.61
CA GLU A 300 -9.42 -5.66 28.20
C GLU A 300 -9.38 -6.77 27.14
N TRP A 301 -10.32 -6.77 26.21
CA TRP A 301 -10.34 -7.72 25.09
C TRP A 301 -9.10 -7.59 24.20
N ASN A 302 -8.62 -6.36 24.01
CA ASN A 302 -7.42 -6.02 23.24
C ASN A 302 -6.23 -5.66 24.15
N ALA A 303 -6.06 -6.36 25.28
CA ALA A 303 -5.08 -5.98 26.30
C ALA A 303 -3.61 -5.92 25.80
N LEU A 304 -3.25 -6.71 24.79
CA LEU A 304 -1.90 -6.67 24.21
C LEU A 304 -1.70 -5.40 23.38
N ASP A 305 -2.68 -5.03 22.56
CA ASP A 305 -2.68 -3.75 21.83
C ASP A 305 -2.72 -2.57 22.80
N TRP A 306 -3.47 -2.67 23.90
CA TRP A 306 -3.56 -1.64 24.93
C TRP A 306 -2.22 -1.39 25.61
N HIS A 307 -1.52 -2.45 26.01
CA HIS A 307 -0.17 -2.32 26.57
C HIS A 307 0.80 -1.68 25.56
N LEU A 308 0.76 -2.14 24.30
CA LEU A 308 1.60 -1.59 23.23
C LEU A 308 1.34 -0.08 23.04
N TYR A 309 0.06 0.30 22.93
CA TYR A 309 -0.32 1.70 22.75
C TYR A 309 0.12 2.58 23.91
N GLN A 310 -0.10 2.16 25.16
CA GLN A 310 0.33 2.93 26.34
C GLN A 310 1.85 3.16 26.35
N ALA A 311 2.63 2.11 26.10
CA ALA A 311 4.09 2.19 26.09
C ALA A 311 4.60 3.14 24.99
N PHE A 312 4.05 3.04 23.78
CA PHE A 312 4.48 3.87 22.66
C PHE A 312 3.93 5.29 22.71
N ASN A 313 2.75 5.52 23.31
CA ASN A 313 2.20 6.85 23.57
C ASN A 313 3.09 7.64 24.53
N SER A 314 3.51 7.02 25.65
CA SER A 314 4.50 7.65 26.54
C SER A 314 5.79 8.00 25.78
N THR A 315 6.33 7.08 24.98
CA THR A 315 7.59 7.35 24.27
C THR A 315 7.46 8.36 23.14
N PHE A 316 6.26 8.46 22.55
CA PHE A 316 5.94 9.45 21.54
C PHE A 316 6.00 10.85 22.15
N TRP A 317 5.36 11.07 23.29
CA TRP A 317 5.40 12.36 23.97
C TRP A 317 6.80 12.71 24.48
N ASN A 318 7.57 11.73 24.97
CA ASN A 318 8.99 11.96 25.28
C ASN A 318 9.79 12.43 24.03
N LYS A 319 9.46 11.94 22.83
CA LYS A 319 10.09 12.42 21.58
C LYS A 319 9.61 13.83 21.22
N VAL A 320 8.33 14.15 21.41
CA VAL A 320 7.80 15.50 21.20
C VAL A 320 8.46 16.52 22.14
N GLU A 321 8.61 16.16 23.42
CA GLU A 321 9.31 17.01 24.40
C GLU A 321 10.77 17.26 24.03
N ARG A 322 11.50 16.20 23.63
CA ARG A 322 12.89 16.33 23.15
C ARG A 322 13.01 17.12 21.85
N PHE A 323 11.99 17.07 20.99
CA PHE A 323 11.92 17.88 19.79
C PHE A 323 11.70 19.37 20.12
N GLY A 324 11.06 19.64 21.28
CA GLY A 324 10.69 20.96 21.77
C GLY A 324 9.23 21.28 21.43
N GLN A 325 8.42 21.62 22.44
CA GLN A 325 6.98 21.88 22.26
C GLN A 325 6.71 23.08 21.34
N ALA A 326 7.36 24.23 21.59
CA ALA A 326 7.20 25.42 20.74
C ALA A 326 7.65 25.16 19.28
N ARG A 327 8.71 24.38 19.08
CA ARG A 327 9.18 23.97 17.76
C ARG A 327 8.18 23.04 17.08
N MET A 328 7.62 22.08 17.81
CA MET A 328 6.59 21.18 17.33
C MET A 328 5.35 21.95 16.85
N ASP A 329 4.87 22.91 17.64
CA ASP A 329 3.69 23.71 17.28
C ASP A 329 3.93 24.55 16.02
N THR A 330 5.12 25.12 15.88
CA THR A 330 5.54 25.86 14.68
C THR A 330 5.55 24.95 13.45
N GLU A 331 6.17 23.78 13.54
CA GLU A 331 6.27 22.79 12.46
C GLU A 331 4.91 22.20 12.07
N VAL A 332 4.04 21.94 13.05
CA VAL A 332 2.66 21.50 12.82
C VAL A 332 1.86 22.59 12.11
N THR A 333 2.00 23.86 12.54
CA THR A 333 1.33 24.99 11.89
C THR A 333 1.78 25.11 10.44
N LEU A 334 3.08 25.05 10.18
CA LEU A 334 3.65 25.06 8.83
C LEU A 334 3.10 23.92 7.97
N LEU A 335 3.07 22.69 8.50
CA LEU A 335 2.53 21.52 7.81
C LEU A 335 1.05 21.70 7.45
N ARG A 336 0.24 22.23 8.36
CA ARG A 336 -1.19 22.51 8.14
C ARG A 336 -1.41 23.60 7.11
N SER A 337 -0.72 24.73 7.24
CA SER A 337 -0.80 25.83 6.27
C SER A 337 -0.42 25.37 4.86
N ARG A 338 0.63 24.54 4.73
CA ARG A 338 1.03 23.99 3.43
C ARG A 338 -0.01 23.03 2.87
N ARG A 339 -0.60 22.18 3.72
CA ARG A 339 -1.72 21.29 3.33
C ARG A 339 -2.92 22.09 2.84
N ASP A 340 -3.26 23.20 3.47
CA ASP A 340 -4.39 24.06 3.08
C ASP A 340 -4.13 24.79 1.76
N VAL A 341 -2.89 25.22 1.50
CA VAL A 341 -2.48 25.77 0.20
C VAL A 341 -2.65 24.71 -0.89
N LEU A 342 -2.12 23.50 -0.69
CA LEU A 342 -2.25 22.43 -1.67
C LEU A 342 -3.71 21.98 -1.84
N ALA A 343 -4.51 21.98 -0.78
CA ALA A 343 -5.93 21.65 -0.86
C ALA A 343 -6.69 22.66 -1.75
N ARG A 344 -6.41 23.96 -1.63
CA ARG A 344 -7.04 24.99 -2.48
C ARG A 344 -6.65 24.87 -3.95
N ILE A 345 -5.40 24.52 -4.23
CA ILE A 345 -4.91 24.30 -5.59
C ILE A 345 -5.53 23.02 -6.17
N CYS A 346 -5.48 21.93 -5.41
CA CYS A 346 -5.76 20.61 -5.95
C CYS A 346 -7.23 20.21 -5.90
N LEU A 347 -7.95 20.55 -4.85
CA LEU A 347 -9.20 19.89 -4.49
C LEU A 347 -10.41 20.79 -4.75
N ARG A 348 -11.45 20.21 -5.36
CA ARG A 348 -12.74 20.86 -5.55
C ARG A 348 -13.45 21.11 -4.21
N ASP A 349 -14.41 22.04 -4.21
CA ASP A 349 -15.30 22.33 -3.06
C ASP A 349 -14.54 22.62 -1.75
N GLY A 350 -13.39 23.30 -1.84
CA GLY A 350 -12.56 23.65 -0.69
C GLY A 350 -11.96 22.43 0.02
N GLY A 351 -11.75 21.32 -0.70
CA GLY A 351 -11.17 20.10 -0.13
C GLY A 351 -12.14 19.26 0.69
N ARG A 352 -13.46 19.45 0.53
CA ARG A 352 -14.46 18.61 1.19
C ARG A 352 -14.49 17.21 0.56
N PRO A 353 -14.24 16.12 1.32
CA PRO A 353 -14.36 14.77 0.77
C PRO A 353 -15.81 14.44 0.41
N ILE A 354 -16.00 13.69 -0.69
CA ILE A 354 -17.30 13.27 -1.20
C ILE A 354 -17.42 11.75 -1.26
N GLU A 355 -18.66 11.25 -1.34
CA GLU A 355 -18.91 9.82 -1.46
C GLU A 355 -18.33 9.24 -2.76
N ALA A 356 -17.81 8.02 -2.69
CA ALA A 356 -17.16 7.38 -3.83
C ALA A 356 -18.06 7.20 -5.07
N SER A 357 -19.37 7.09 -4.87
CA SER A 357 -20.37 7.00 -5.96
C SER A 357 -20.43 8.27 -6.80
N LEU A 358 -20.08 9.43 -6.23
CA LEU A 358 -20.10 10.73 -6.90
C LEU A 358 -18.82 10.98 -7.69
N ILE A 359 -17.72 10.31 -7.35
CA ILE A 359 -16.41 10.46 -8.01
C ILE A 359 -16.44 9.71 -9.35
N ARG A 360 -16.47 10.45 -10.46
CA ARG A 360 -16.54 9.84 -11.81
C ARG A 360 -15.25 9.14 -12.23
N ASP A 361 -14.11 9.72 -11.88
CA ASP A 361 -12.80 9.18 -12.25
C ASP A 361 -12.47 7.92 -11.43
N ARG A 362 -12.38 6.78 -12.12
CA ARG A 362 -12.10 5.48 -11.51
C ARG A 362 -10.68 5.39 -10.93
N ALA A 363 -9.74 6.21 -11.43
CA ALA A 363 -8.36 6.23 -10.95
C ALA A 363 -8.24 6.79 -9.52
N ILE A 364 -9.24 7.55 -9.06
CA ILE A 364 -9.26 8.19 -7.74
C ILE A 364 -10.44 7.76 -6.86
N ARG A 365 -11.29 6.85 -7.36
CA ARG A 365 -12.43 6.33 -6.60
C ARG A 365 -11.95 5.37 -5.51
N PRO A 366 -12.21 5.64 -4.21
CA PRO A 366 -11.77 4.76 -3.14
C PRO A 366 -12.59 3.47 -3.11
N PHE A 367 -11.91 2.36 -2.77
CA PHE A 367 -12.56 1.07 -2.54
C PHE A 367 -13.54 1.15 -1.37
N GLN A 368 -14.69 0.47 -1.49
CA GLN A 368 -15.74 0.49 -0.48
C GLN A 368 -15.81 -0.85 0.26
N SER A 369 -15.99 -0.80 1.59
CA SER A 369 -16.15 -2.00 2.41
C SER A 369 -16.87 -1.71 3.73
N GLY A 370 -17.61 -2.70 4.24
CA GLY A 370 -18.21 -2.65 5.56
C GLY A 370 -19.47 -1.78 5.65
N LEU A 371 -19.67 -1.19 6.84
CA LEU A 371 -20.88 -0.43 7.23
C LEU A 371 -20.81 1.06 6.89
N VAL A 372 -19.64 1.56 6.52
CA VAL A 372 -19.35 3.01 6.42
C VAL A 372 -18.89 3.35 5.02
N LYS A 373 -19.42 4.44 4.49
CA LYS A 373 -18.96 4.96 3.19
C LYS A 373 -17.57 5.55 3.35
N ILE A 374 -16.68 5.14 2.46
CA ILE A 374 -15.31 5.66 2.38
C ILE A 374 -15.32 6.79 1.37
N LEU A 375 -14.92 7.97 1.83
CA LEU A 375 -14.92 9.20 1.06
C LEU A 375 -13.63 9.34 0.25
N GLY A 376 -13.70 10.09 -0.84
CA GLY A 376 -12.56 10.50 -1.65
C GLY A 376 -12.67 11.98 -2.03
N TYR A 377 -11.86 12.41 -2.99
CA TYR A 377 -11.79 13.80 -3.43
C TYR A 377 -11.99 13.90 -4.94
N GLU A 378 -12.43 15.07 -5.40
CA GLU A 378 -12.34 15.48 -6.80
C GLU A 378 -11.30 16.58 -6.97
N LEU A 379 -10.65 16.59 -8.13
CA LEU A 379 -9.70 17.64 -8.48
C LEU A 379 -10.42 18.91 -8.94
N GLN A 380 -9.79 20.06 -8.74
CA GLN A 380 -10.23 21.31 -9.35
C GLN A 380 -10.24 21.19 -10.90
N PRO A 381 -11.25 21.75 -11.57
CA PRO A 381 -11.25 21.86 -13.03
C PRO A 381 -10.22 22.90 -13.50
N GLY A 382 -9.80 22.80 -14.77
CA GLY A 382 -8.93 23.82 -15.39
C GLY A 382 -7.46 23.80 -14.94
N LEU A 383 -7.02 22.80 -14.17
CA LEU A 383 -5.61 22.61 -13.83
C LEU A 383 -4.79 22.32 -15.09
N ASP A 384 -3.63 22.96 -15.24
CA ASP A 384 -2.65 22.57 -16.24
C ASP A 384 -2.19 21.11 -16.01
N ASN A 385 -1.65 20.49 -17.05
CA ASN A 385 -1.33 19.06 -17.01
C ASN A 385 -0.34 18.71 -15.88
N ALA A 386 0.67 19.54 -15.62
CA ALA A 386 1.66 19.26 -14.59
C ALA A 386 1.05 19.34 -13.19
N THR A 387 0.30 20.42 -12.89
CA THR A 387 -0.40 20.57 -11.61
C THR A 387 -1.45 19.48 -11.42
N ARG A 388 -2.18 19.12 -12.48
CA ARG A 388 -3.16 18.03 -12.42
C ARG A 388 -2.50 16.70 -12.04
N GLN A 389 -1.37 16.34 -12.63
CA GLN A 389 -0.67 15.09 -12.28
C GLN A 389 -0.13 15.11 -10.84
N ALA A 390 0.43 16.24 -10.41
CA ALA A 390 0.88 16.45 -9.04
C ALA A 390 -0.27 16.24 -8.03
N CYS A 391 -1.41 16.90 -8.24
CA CYS A 391 -2.59 16.77 -7.39
C CYS A 391 -3.20 15.36 -7.45
N LEU A 392 -3.25 14.74 -8.62
CA LEU A 392 -3.74 13.37 -8.79
C LEU A 392 -2.95 12.38 -7.93
N ARG A 393 -1.62 12.52 -7.87
CA ARG A 393 -0.77 11.69 -7.00
C ARG A 393 -1.13 11.84 -5.52
N MET A 394 -1.48 13.04 -5.05
CA MET A 394 -1.86 13.28 -3.65
C MET A 394 -3.15 12.58 -3.22
N ILE A 395 -4.09 12.37 -4.15
CA ILE A 395 -5.40 11.77 -3.83
C ILE A 395 -5.59 10.34 -4.34
N ARG A 396 -4.61 9.80 -5.08
CA ARG A 396 -4.71 8.45 -5.66
C ARG A 396 -4.78 7.39 -4.57
N PRO A 397 -5.85 6.57 -4.52
CA PRO A 397 -5.96 5.51 -3.54
C PRO A 397 -4.91 4.42 -3.79
N GLU A 398 -4.58 3.72 -2.72
CA GLU A 398 -3.49 2.76 -2.64
C GLU A 398 -3.49 1.69 -3.74
N ILE A 399 -4.66 1.10 -4.04
CA ILE A 399 -4.81 0.06 -5.06
C ILE A 399 -4.35 0.59 -6.42
N GLN A 400 -4.92 1.72 -6.84
CA GLN A 400 -4.61 2.37 -8.11
C GLN A 400 -3.18 2.91 -8.17
N TYR A 401 -2.61 3.32 -7.03
CA TYR A 401 -1.22 3.75 -6.98
C TYR A 401 -0.27 2.56 -7.11
N LYS A 402 -0.54 1.45 -6.40
CA LYS A 402 0.24 0.22 -6.52
C LYS A 402 0.26 -0.28 -7.97
N ASP A 403 -0.88 -0.27 -8.65
CA ASP A 403 -0.97 -0.70 -10.06
C ASP A 403 -0.13 0.19 -10.98
N LEU A 404 -0.12 1.51 -10.76
CA LEU A 404 0.75 2.43 -11.48
C LEU A 404 2.23 2.09 -11.27
N LEU A 405 2.65 1.91 -10.01
CA LEU A 405 4.05 1.60 -9.69
C LEU A 405 4.46 0.22 -10.23
N ASP A 406 3.57 -0.76 -10.15
CA ASP A 406 3.79 -2.11 -10.67
C ASP A 406 4.02 -2.10 -12.19
N LEU A 407 3.17 -1.40 -12.95
CA LEU A 407 3.32 -1.26 -14.40
C LEU A 407 4.63 -0.53 -14.77
N ARG A 408 5.04 0.46 -13.98
CA ARG A 408 6.24 1.25 -14.22
C ARG A 408 7.51 0.46 -13.95
N GLN A 409 7.53 -0.34 -12.88
CA GLN A 409 8.69 -1.11 -12.45
C GLN A 409 8.81 -2.47 -13.15
N PHE A 410 7.69 -3.07 -13.55
CA PHE A 410 7.62 -4.38 -14.20
C PHE A 410 6.84 -4.30 -15.52
N PRO A 411 7.37 -3.62 -16.54
CA PRO A 411 6.72 -3.53 -17.85
C PRO A 411 6.54 -4.94 -18.43
N ARG A 412 5.35 -5.23 -18.95
CA ARG A 412 5.14 -6.46 -19.71
C ARG A 412 6.02 -6.42 -20.95
N ALA A 413 6.73 -7.50 -21.26
CA ALA A 413 7.34 -7.65 -22.57
C ALA A 413 6.24 -7.46 -23.62
N GLN A 414 6.42 -6.52 -24.55
CA GLN A 414 5.52 -6.37 -25.68
C GLN A 414 5.52 -7.70 -26.43
N GLN A 415 4.42 -8.43 -26.40
CA GLN A 415 4.20 -9.49 -27.36
C GLN A 415 4.09 -8.82 -28.71
N HIS A 416 5.11 -8.99 -29.56
CA HIS A 416 5.02 -8.61 -30.96
C HIS A 416 3.79 -9.31 -31.55
N PRO A 417 2.84 -8.57 -32.17
CA PRO A 417 1.73 -9.16 -32.87
C PRO A 417 2.27 -9.79 -34.16
N GLY A 418 2.68 -11.05 -34.12
CA GLY A 418 3.26 -11.70 -35.29
C GLY A 418 3.73 -13.15 -35.16
N ALA A 419 3.44 -13.86 -34.07
CA ALA A 419 3.86 -15.25 -33.92
C ALA A 419 2.84 -16.10 -33.14
N ALA A 420 1.60 -16.15 -33.63
CA ALA A 420 0.63 -17.17 -33.23
C ALA A 420 -0.39 -17.38 -34.36
N ALA A 421 0.10 -17.79 -35.52
CA ALA A 421 -0.73 -18.30 -36.61
C ALA A 421 0.03 -19.40 -37.35
N ALA A 422 0.24 -20.55 -36.69
CA ALA A 422 0.44 -21.84 -37.34
C ALA A 422 0.45 -22.95 -36.28
N GLY A 423 -0.41 -23.95 -36.47
CA GLY A 423 -0.24 -25.27 -35.83
C GLY A 423 -1.13 -25.58 -34.64
N ASN A 424 -2.41 -25.88 -34.88
CA ASN A 424 -2.91 -27.25 -34.81
C ASN A 424 -4.45 -27.28 -34.74
N ALA A 425 -5.04 -27.54 -35.90
CA ALA A 425 -6.36 -28.15 -36.02
C ALA A 425 -6.22 -29.67 -35.86
N LEU A 426 -7.36 -30.33 -35.57
CA LEU A 426 -7.63 -31.77 -35.43
C LEU A 426 -7.41 -32.36 -34.02
N ALA A 427 -8.33 -33.12 -33.42
CA ALA A 427 -9.60 -33.65 -33.88
C ALA A 427 -10.52 -33.95 -32.68
N VAL A 428 -11.82 -33.72 -32.89
CA VAL A 428 -12.92 -34.21 -32.08
C VAL A 428 -13.04 -35.72 -32.32
N LYS A 429 -12.99 -36.54 -31.25
CA LYS A 429 -13.58 -37.88 -31.26
C LYS A 429 -14.55 -38.02 -30.09
N LYS A 430 -15.82 -38.23 -30.46
CA LYS A 430 -16.90 -38.77 -29.63
C LYS A 430 -16.55 -40.20 -29.25
N ASP A 431 -16.81 -40.58 -28.01
CA ASP A 431 -17.30 -41.92 -27.68
C ASP A 431 -18.31 -41.87 -26.54
N SER A 432 -19.28 -42.77 -26.64
CA SER A 432 -20.58 -42.80 -25.99
C SER A 432 -20.63 -43.69 -24.72
N SER A 433 -21.10 -43.13 -23.60
CA SER A 433 -22.02 -43.65 -22.54
C SER A 433 -21.86 -45.07 -21.91
N PRO A 434 -22.45 -45.39 -20.72
CA PRO A 434 -23.08 -44.54 -19.69
C PRO A 434 -22.72 -44.88 -18.20
N ARG A 435 -23.14 -43.95 -17.31
CA ARG A 435 -23.52 -44.13 -15.89
C ARG A 435 -22.47 -44.61 -14.87
N ARG A 436 -22.03 -43.66 -14.02
CA ARG A 436 -22.07 -43.82 -12.56
C ARG A 436 -22.24 -42.47 -11.87
N THR A 437 -23.25 -42.40 -11.03
CA THR A 437 -23.64 -41.30 -10.15
C THR A 437 -22.52 -40.96 -9.17
N GLY A 438 -22.18 -39.68 -9.04
CA GLY A 438 -21.25 -39.18 -8.04
C GLY A 438 -21.26 -37.65 -8.00
N GLN A 439 -21.68 -37.08 -6.87
CA GLN A 439 -21.82 -35.66 -6.60
C GLN A 439 -20.55 -34.87 -6.95
N GLN A 440 -20.64 -33.95 -7.91
CA GLN A 440 -19.66 -32.88 -8.06
C GLN A 440 -19.95 -31.77 -7.04
N ALA A 441 -19.18 -31.78 -5.95
CA ALA A 441 -18.98 -30.60 -5.14
C ALA A 441 -18.31 -29.52 -6.02
N ARG A 442 -19.01 -28.43 -6.29
CA ARG A 442 -18.41 -27.18 -6.77
C ARG A 442 -17.44 -26.69 -5.71
N GLU A 443 -16.14 -26.95 -5.87
CA GLU A 443 -15.10 -26.21 -5.14
C GLU A 443 -15.15 -24.75 -5.62
N SER A 444 -15.84 -23.91 -4.88
CA SER A 444 -15.73 -22.46 -5.03
C SER A 444 -14.29 -22.07 -4.67
N LEU A 445 -13.53 -21.63 -5.67
CA LEU A 445 -12.27 -20.88 -5.46
C LEU A 445 -12.61 -19.62 -4.65
N GLU A 446 -12.48 -19.70 -3.34
CA GLU A 446 -12.64 -18.55 -2.45
C GLU A 446 -11.50 -17.56 -2.70
N ARG A 447 -11.86 -16.42 -3.30
CA ARG A 447 -10.97 -15.26 -3.45
C ARG A 447 -10.96 -14.46 -2.16
N ASP A 448 -9.82 -13.90 -1.80
CA ASP A 448 -9.76 -12.95 -0.70
C ASP A 448 -10.46 -11.63 -1.05
N TRP A 449 -10.68 -10.74 -0.08
CA TRP A 449 -11.32 -9.43 -0.35
C TRP A 449 -10.54 -8.56 -1.35
N ASP A 450 -9.26 -8.85 -1.55
CA ASP A 450 -8.38 -8.17 -2.52
C ASP A 450 -8.30 -8.91 -3.87
N GLY A 451 -9.09 -9.96 -4.06
CA GLY A 451 -9.14 -10.75 -5.29
C GLY A 451 -8.06 -11.81 -5.41
N THR A 452 -7.18 -11.98 -4.42
CA THR A 452 -6.12 -13.00 -4.46
C THR A 452 -6.72 -14.41 -4.40
N ILE A 453 -6.35 -15.27 -5.35
CA ILE A 453 -6.68 -16.69 -5.36
C ILE A 453 -5.62 -17.43 -4.54
N LEU A 454 -6.04 -18.16 -3.49
CA LEU A 454 -5.15 -19.02 -2.72
C LEU A 454 -5.18 -20.44 -3.30
N VAL A 455 -4.06 -20.88 -3.85
CA VAL A 455 -3.83 -22.29 -4.18
C VAL A 455 -3.67 -23.05 -2.87
N ARG A 456 -4.57 -24.00 -2.61
CA ARG A 456 -4.55 -24.88 -1.45
C ARG A 456 -3.41 -25.89 -1.63
N ASN A 457 -2.24 -25.62 -1.06
CA ASN A 457 -1.14 -26.58 -1.10
C ASN A 457 -1.46 -27.73 -0.13
N LYS A 458 -1.94 -28.87 -0.67
CA LYS A 458 -2.06 -30.12 0.09
C LYS A 458 -0.67 -30.71 0.26
N SER A 459 -0.01 -30.37 1.36
CA SER A 459 1.15 -31.10 1.88
C SER A 459 1.30 -30.81 3.37
N GLN A 460 0.36 -31.34 4.17
CA GLN A 460 0.60 -31.58 5.59
C GLN A 460 1.29 -32.93 5.70
N VAL A 461 2.62 -32.92 5.87
CA VAL A 461 3.32 -34.04 6.48
C VAL A 461 3.21 -33.83 7.99
N HIS A 462 2.51 -34.75 8.64
CA HIS A 462 2.50 -34.93 10.09
C HIS A 462 3.94 -35.10 10.59
N VAL A 463 4.39 -34.21 11.47
CA VAL A 463 5.53 -34.51 12.36
C VAL A 463 4.93 -34.71 13.74
N ASP A 464 4.80 -35.98 14.09
CA ASP A 464 4.32 -36.46 15.37
C ASP A 464 5.44 -36.31 16.40
N ILE A 465 5.18 -35.54 17.46
CA ILE A 465 6.13 -35.32 18.56
C ILE A 465 5.88 -36.41 19.60
N LYS A 466 6.64 -37.50 19.55
CA LYS A 466 6.85 -38.40 20.67
C LYS A 466 8.29 -38.93 20.72
N GLY A 467 9.08 -38.34 21.60
CA GLY A 467 9.81 -39.08 22.65
C GLY A 467 11.15 -39.76 22.33
N LYS A 468 12.16 -39.28 23.07
CA LYS A 468 13.31 -39.99 23.67
C LYS A 468 14.60 -40.21 22.84
N LEU A 469 15.64 -39.55 23.36
CA LEU A 469 17.05 -39.95 23.44
C LEU A 469 17.33 -41.44 23.18
N ARG A 470 18.13 -41.73 22.15
CA ARG A 470 19.53 -42.12 22.27
C ARG A 470 20.28 -41.82 20.99
#